data_AF-A0A7C9LBF4-F1
#
_entry.id   AF-A0A7C9LBF4-F1
#
_cell.length_a   1.000
_cell.length_b   1.000
_cell.length_c   1.000
_cell.angle_alpha   90.00
_cell.angle_beta   90.00
_cell.angle_gamma   90.00
#
_symmetry.space_group_name_H-M   'P 1'
#
loop_
_entity.id
_entity.type
_entity.pdbx_description
1 polymer ?
#
loop_
_entity_poly.entity_id
_entity_poly.type
_entity_poly.pdbx_seq_one_letter_code
_entity_poly.pdbx_strand_id
1 'polypeptide(L)'
;VARTIRYLNDRHLTHIRSFLDNDEAGRRAVQDFIKAGFHVEDMNIHYKDFKDLNEYHVSRAREQQKRKAQEQTHISITGQNKKSKQVKLKMK
;
A
#
# COMPACT_ATOMS: atom_id res chain seq x y z
N VAL A 1 10.27 4.82 -22.99
CA VAL A 1 10.57 5.88 -22.00
C VAL A 1 10.88 7.24 -22.65
N ALA A 2 11.66 7.29 -23.73
CA ALA A 2 12.11 8.54 -24.38
C ALA A 2 11.01 9.59 -24.69
N ARG A 3 9.83 9.18 -25.18
CA ARG A 3 8.72 10.11 -25.44
C ARG A 3 8.21 10.81 -24.17
N THR A 4 8.14 10.08 -23.06
CA THR A 4 7.73 10.61 -21.75
C THR A 4 8.78 11.56 -21.21
N ILE A 5 10.06 11.17 -21.27
CA ILE A 5 11.19 12.04 -20.90
C ILE A 5 11.12 13.38 -21.63
N ARG A 6 10.95 13.37 -22.96
CA ARG A 6 10.83 14.60 -23.76
C ARG A 6 9.65 15.45 -23.29
N TYR A 7 8.47 14.85 -23.19
CA TYR A 7 7.24 15.54 -22.82
C TYR A 7 7.27 16.18 -21.43
N LEU A 8 7.94 15.54 -20.46
CA LEU A 8 8.08 16.05 -19.10
C LEU A 8 9.15 17.14 -19.01
N ASN A 9 10.28 16.99 -19.72
CA ASN A 9 11.32 18.02 -19.79
C ASN A 9 10.82 19.29 -20.48
N ASP A 10 10.04 19.16 -21.57
CA ASP A 10 9.42 20.29 -22.27
C ASP A 10 8.46 21.09 -21.36
N ARG A 11 7.97 20.47 -20.28
CA ARG A 11 7.10 21.09 -19.28
C ARG A 11 7.82 21.48 -17.98
N HIS A 12 9.14 21.33 -17.93
CA HIS A 12 9.95 21.56 -16.72
C HIS A 12 9.49 20.74 -15.51
N LEU A 13 8.89 19.57 -15.73
CA LEU A 13 8.47 18.64 -14.67
C LEU A 13 9.63 17.71 -14.33
N THR A 14 10.63 18.24 -13.62
CA THR A 14 11.90 17.54 -13.33
C THR A 14 11.83 16.59 -12.15
N HIS A 15 10.79 16.68 -11.32
CA HIS A 15 10.58 15.84 -10.14
C HIS A 15 9.43 14.88 -10.40
N ILE A 16 9.70 13.58 -10.33
CA ILE A 16 8.71 12.55 -10.59
C ILE A 16 8.75 11.48 -9.50
N ARG A 17 7.60 10.87 -9.27
CA ARG A 17 7.45 9.70 -8.42
C ARG A 17 7.09 8.50 -9.28
N SER A 18 7.90 7.45 -9.24
CA SER A 18 7.71 6.27 -10.08
C SER A 18 7.09 5.12 -9.30
N PHE A 19 5.99 4.58 -9.83
CA PHE A 19 5.37 3.34 -9.40
C PHE A 19 5.48 2.34 -10.56
N LEU A 20 6.55 1.56 -10.57
CA LEU A 20 6.85 0.60 -11.62
C LEU A 20 6.96 -0.81 -11.06
N ASP A 21 6.88 -1.80 -11.94
CA ASP A 21 7.05 -3.21 -11.56
C ASP A 21 8.46 -3.47 -11.00
N ASN A 22 8.57 -4.41 -10.07
CA ASN A 22 9.84 -4.78 -9.43
C ASN A 22 10.68 -5.72 -10.29
N ASP A 23 10.52 -5.62 -11.61
CA ASP A 23 11.26 -6.39 -12.59
C ASP A 23 12.40 -5.56 -13.20
N GLU A 24 13.10 -6.18 -14.14
CA GLU A 24 14.22 -5.53 -14.80
C GLU A 24 13.76 -4.39 -15.73
N ALA A 25 12.55 -4.44 -16.28
CA ALA A 25 12.00 -3.38 -17.11
C ALA A 25 11.69 -2.11 -16.29
N GLY A 26 11.08 -2.26 -15.12
CA GLY A 26 10.82 -1.16 -14.19
C GLY A 26 12.11 -0.51 -13.71
N ARG A 27 13.11 -1.31 -13.29
CA ARG A 27 14.44 -0.80 -12.90
C ARG A 27 15.12 -0.03 -14.03
N ARG A 28 15.08 -0.55 -15.26
CA ARG A 28 15.63 0.15 -16.44
C ARG A 28 14.93 1.49 -16.68
N ALA A 29 13.61 1.53 -16.57
CA ALA A 29 12.86 2.76 -16.76
C ALA A 29 13.22 3.84 -15.73
N VAL A 30 13.37 3.49 -14.44
CA VAL A 30 13.86 4.42 -13.41
C VAL A 30 15.24 4.98 -13.77
N GLN A 31 16.16 4.11 -14.19
CA GLN A 31 17.49 4.54 -14.62
C GLN A 31 17.46 5.47 -15.83
N ASP A 32 16.59 5.21 -16.81
CA ASP A 32 16.44 6.08 -17.99
C ASP A 32 15.98 7.49 -17.59
N PHE A 33 15.07 7.62 -16.62
CA PHE A 33 14.66 8.92 -16.09
C PHE A 33 15.79 9.63 -15.33
N ILE A 34 16.53 8.90 -14.49
CA ILE A 34 17.70 9.46 -13.78
C ILE A 34 18.76 9.94 -14.77
N LYS A 35 19.08 9.15 -15.81
CA LYS A 35 20.02 9.51 -16.88
C LYS A 35 19.56 10.74 -17.66
N ALA A 36 18.26 10.95 -17.78
CA ALA A 36 17.68 12.12 -18.42
C ALA A 36 17.62 13.37 -17.51
N GLY A 37 18.17 13.30 -16.30
CA GLY A 37 18.29 14.44 -15.38
C GLY A 37 17.10 14.64 -14.45
N PHE A 38 16.20 13.66 -14.34
CA PHE A 38 15.05 13.75 -13.44
C PHE A 38 15.45 13.42 -12.00
N HIS A 39 14.85 14.13 -11.05
CA HIS A 39 14.79 13.70 -9.66
C HIS A 39 13.67 12.66 -9.52
N VAL A 40 14.05 11.39 -9.38
CA VAL A 40 13.11 10.27 -9.33
C VAL A 40 13.00 9.74 -7.91
N GLU A 41 11.80 9.89 -7.33
CA GLU A 41 11.43 9.16 -6.12
C GLU A 41 10.94 7.76 -6.50
N ASP A 42 11.79 6.75 -6.28
CA ASP A 42 11.43 5.36 -6.52
C ASP A 42 10.56 4.80 -5.38
N MET A 43 9.28 4.56 -5.67
CA MET A 43 8.33 4.06 -4.68
C MET A 43 8.40 2.56 -4.47
N ASN A 44 9.21 1.84 -5.26
CA ASN A 44 9.49 0.41 -5.08
C ASN A 44 9.87 0.09 -3.63
N ILE A 45 10.55 1.01 -2.93
CA ILE A 45 10.90 0.87 -1.50
C ILE A 45 9.72 0.49 -0.59
N HIS A 46 8.49 0.88 -0.96
CA HIS A 46 7.28 0.61 -0.17
C HIS A 46 6.66 -0.76 -0.43
N TYR A 47 7.04 -1.42 -1.52
CA TYR A 47 6.49 -2.71 -1.94
C TYR A 47 7.56 -3.64 -2.52
N LYS A 48 8.81 -3.51 -2.09
CA LYS A 48 9.98 -4.25 -2.60
C LYS A 48 9.82 -5.78 -2.62
N ASP A 49 9.01 -6.31 -1.70
CA ASP A 49 8.78 -7.75 -1.53
C ASP A 49 7.65 -8.28 -2.43
N PHE A 50 7.05 -7.42 -3.26
CA PHE A 50 5.96 -7.74 -4.18
C PHE A 50 6.43 -7.59 -5.62
N LYS A 51 5.78 -8.27 -6.58
CA LYS A 51 6.11 -8.14 -7.99
C LYS A 51 5.78 -6.76 -8.53
N ASP A 52 4.64 -6.22 -8.11
CA ASP A 52 4.08 -4.98 -8.60
C ASP A 52 3.21 -4.31 -7.54
N LEU A 53 2.75 -3.09 -7.84
CA LEU A 53 1.89 -2.34 -6.94
C LEU A 53 0.52 -3.02 -6.74
N ASN A 54 0.02 -3.76 -7.72
CA ASN A 54 -1.28 -4.44 -7.63
C ASN A 54 -1.23 -5.57 -6.61
N GLU A 55 -0.16 -6.37 -6.62
CA GLU A 55 0.05 -7.46 -5.68
C GLU A 55 0.18 -6.93 -4.24
N TYR A 56 0.94 -5.83 -4.07
CA TYR A 56 1.00 -5.11 -2.79
C TYR A 56 -0.38 -4.65 -2.33
N HIS A 57 -1.16 -4.04 -3.23
CA HIS A 57 -2.48 -3.51 -2.91
C HIS A 57 -3.44 -4.63 -2.44
N VAL A 58 -3.47 -5.76 -3.15
CA VAL A 58 -4.28 -6.92 -2.78
C VAL A 58 -3.86 -7.50 -1.43
N SER A 59 -2.54 -7.61 -1.18
CA SER A 59 -2.03 -8.08 0.10
C SER A 59 -2.49 -7.19 1.25
N ARG A 60 -2.32 -5.86 1.12
CA ARG A 60 -2.75 -4.88 2.13
C ARG A 60 -4.25 -4.89 2.36
N ALA A 61 -5.06 -5.01 1.30
CA ALA A 61 -6.51 -5.10 1.43
C ALA A 61 -6.92 -6.34 2.24
N ARG A 62 -6.27 -7.49 2.01
CA ARG A 62 -6.52 -8.72 2.78
C ARG A 62 -6.12 -8.59 4.23
N GLU A 63 -4.96 -7.99 4.52
CA GLU A 63 -4.53 -7.73 5.90
C GLU A 63 -5.51 -6.84 6.67
N GLN A 64 -5.99 -5.78 6.03
CA GLN A 64 -6.96 -4.88 6.64
C GLN A 64 -8.30 -5.58 6.92
N GLN A 65 -8.78 -6.41 6.00
CA GLN A 65 -9.99 -7.21 6.23
C GLN A 65 -9.82 -8.16 7.41
N LYS A 66 -8.68 -8.85 7.53
CA LYS A 66 -8.39 -9.73 8.67
C LYS A 66 -8.37 -8.97 9.99
N ARG A 67 -7.74 -7.79 10.04
CA ARG A 67 -7.72 -6.92 11.23
C ARG A 67 -9.12 -6.49 11.64
N LYS A 68 -9.94 -6.01 10.69
CA LYS A 68 -11.34 -5.64 10.95
C LYS A 68 -12.18 -6.82 11.46
N ALA A 69 -11.98 -8.02 10.90
CA ALA A 69 -12.66 -9.23 11.38
C ALA A 69 -12.25 -9.58 12.83
N GLN A 70 -10.96 -9.45 13.16
CA GLN A 70 -10.46 -9.65 14.53
C GLN A 70 -10.99 -8.60 15.52
N GLU A 71 -11.05 -7.33 15.12
CA GLU A 71 -11.63 -6.27 15.94
C GLU A 71 -13.13 -6.54 16.18
N GLN A 72 -13.86 -6.97 15.15
CA GLN A 72 -15.28 -7.27 15.27
C GLN A 72 -15.57 -8.50 16.13
N THR A 73 -14.73 -9.54 16.09
CA THR A 73 -14.84 -10.68 17.00
C THR A 73 -14.52 -10.27 18.44
N HIS A 74 -13.50 -9.44 18.66
CA HIS A 74 -13.15 -8.94 19.99
C HIS A 74 -14.27 -8.07 20.59
N ILE A 75 -14.88 -7.18 19.80
CA ILE A 75 -16.04 -6.37 20.21
C ILE A 75 -17.23 -7.26 20.57
N SER A 76 -17.50 -8.30 19.78
CA SER A 76 -18.60 -9.24 20.01
C SER A 76 -18.42 -10.04 21.31
N ILE A 77 -17.20 -10.54 21.57
CA ILE A 77 -16.86 -11.30 22.79
C ILE A 77 -16.94 -10.41 24.04
N THR A 78 -16.45 -9.17 23.96
CA THR A 78 -16.52 -8.22 25.10
C THR A 78 -17.95 -7.73 25.36
N GLY A 79 -18.76 -7.56 24.31
CA GLY A 79 -20.19 -7.24 24.42
C GLY A 79 -21.02 -8.34 25.08
N GLN A 80 -20.78 -9.60 24.73
CA GLN A 80 -21.45 -10.76 25.35
C GLN A 80 -21.10 -10.89 26.84
N ASN A 81 -19.83 -10.71 27.21
CA ASN A 81 -19.39 -10.82 28.60
C ASN A 81 -20.03 -9.77 29.55
N LYS A 82 -20.33 -8.56 29.05
CA LYS A 82 -21.04 -7.54 29.85
C LYS A 82 -22.50 -7.90 30.11
N LYS A 83 -23.18 -8.50 29.13
CA LYS A 83 -24.59 -8.92 29.24
C LYS A 83 -24.74 -10.07 30.24
N SER A 84 -23.84 -11.06 30.21
CA SER A 84 -23.86 -12.20 31.13
C SER A 84 -23.61 -11.80 32.59
N LYS A 85 -22.71 -10.83 32.86
CA LYS A 85 -22.47 -10.32 34.22
C LYS A 85 -23.66 -9.54 34.78
N GLN A 86 -24.37 -8.79 33.93
CA GLN A 86 -25.54 -8.01 34.35
C GLN A 86 -26.73 -8.90 34.76
N VAL A 87 -26.93 -10.04 34.10
CA VAL A 87 -27.99 -11.00 34.46
C VAL A 87 -27.71 -11.68 35.81
N LYS A 88 -26.45 -12.00 36.11
CA LYS A 88 -26.04 -12.65 37.37
C LYS A 88 -26.26 -11.77 38.62
N LEU A 89 -26.23 -10.44 38.47
CA LEU A 89 -26.44 -9.49 39.57
C LEU A 89 -27.92 -9.19 39.86
N LYS A 90 -28.84 -9.55 38.97
CA LYS A 90 -30.29 -9.31 39.13
C LYS A 90 -31.07 -10.48 39.74
N MET A 91 -30.41 -11.61 40.01
CA MET A 91 -31.04 -12.79 40.62
C MET A 91 -30.81 -12.89 42.15
N LYS A 92 -30.59 -11.76 42.83
CA LYS A 92 -30.56 -11.69 44.30
C LYS A 92 -31.77 -10.94 44.82
#